data_AF-A0A061EF97-F1
#
_entry.id   AF-A0A061EF97-F1
#
_cell.length_a   1.000
_cell.length_b   1.000
_cell.length_c   1.000
_cell.angle_alpha   90.00
_cell.angle_beta   90.00
_cell.angle_gamma   90.00
#
_symmetry.space_group_name_H-M   'P 1'
#
loop_
_entity.id
_entity.type
_entity.pdbx_description
1 polymer ?
#
loop_
_entity_poly.entity_id
_entity_poly.type
_entity_poly.pdbx_seq_one_letter_code
_entity_poly.pdbx_strand_id
1 'polypeptide(L)'
;MAGIDPSKNLLSLIRDFAYEKSQGVNESFIVERTCTERRVASLTKQVEELRSQFEVANSEFNEAKRLKETTEQELKGFEVELALNEALIQAVEARIALIQDEIFKVGSEIEALKNKEATLRDEFITEMVEFNDKIRKFQETIASDFQYTVGSTAEQGHIFVKKEVTAIGARTVEDQFAYIVSQITKEQEEYLAEQNIQKQVQLELVDIERKACLIEALMQQAKALEELTRYPNQIYIWKYILKRQVRQKHIDLNICSGFYDLCFFFLEEKICAFLGEELQKRCICPSCLLENVETLAKVLQESEAN
;
A
#
# COMPACT_ATOMS: atom_id res chain seq x y z
N MET A 1 105.08 56.04 35.75
CA MET A 1 103.62 56.02 35.52
C MET A 1 103.02 54.93 36.40
N ALA A 2 102.01 55.32 37.17
CA ALA A 2 101.03 54.57 37.97
C ALA A 2 101.47 53.27 38.70
N GLY A 3 101.73 53.39 40.01
CA GLY A 3 101.72 52.26 40.94
C GLY A 3 100.27 51.83 41.20
N ILE A 4 99.95 50.59 40.83
CA ILE A 4 98.63 50.00 41.05
C ILE A 4 98.55 49.58 42.53
N ASP A 5 97.66 50.21 43.28
CA ASP A 5 97.39 49.92 44.69
C ASP A 5 96.76 48.51 44.82
N PRO A 6 97.43 47.54 45.48
CA PRO A 6 96.95 46.17 45.60
C PRO A 6 95.56 46.06 46.23
N SER A 7 95.22 46.98 47.14
CA SER A 7 93.92 47.01 47.83
C SER A 7 92.78 47.37 46.88
N LYS A 8 93.01 48.32 45.96
CA LYS A 8 92.03 48.72 44.95
C LYS A 8 91.81 47.62 43.91
N ASN A 9 92.86 46.85 43.60
CA ASN A 9 92.77 45.72 42.68
C ASN A 9 91.91 44.58 43.29
N LEU A 10 92.12 44.25 44.56
CA LEU A 10 91.30 43.26 45.27
C LEU A 10 89.83 43.68 45.37
N LEU A 11 89.55 44.96 45.66
CA LEU A 11 88.19 45.49 45.70
C LEU A 11 87.51 45.48 44.32
N SER A 12 88.26 45.66 43.23
CA SER A 12 87.75 45.47 41.86
C SER A 12 87.35 44.01 41.65
N LEU A 13 88.25 43.06 41.93
CA LEU A 13 87.98 41.62 41.79
C LEU A 13 86.77 41.15 42.60
N ILE A 14 86.58 41.64 43.82
CA ILE A 14 85.41 41.30 44.64
C ILE A 14 84.12 41.87 44.02
N ARG A 15 84.17 43.09 43.48
CA ARG A 15 83.03 43.71 42.81
C ARG A 15 82.69 42.96 41.53
N ASP A 16 83.69 42.62 40.73
CA ASP A 16 83.54 41.89 39.47
C ASP A 16 82.97 40.50 39.74
N PHE A 17 83.49 39.79 40.75
CA PHE A 17 82.97 38.49 41.19
C PHE A 17 81.53 38.56 41.72
N ALA A 18 81.19 39.58 42.52
CA ALA A 18 79.83 39.77 43.03
C ALA A 18 78.84 40.12 41.91
N TYR A 19 79.28 40.94 40.95
CA TYR A 19 78.50 41.31 39.77
C TYR A 19 78.24 40.09 38.88
N GLU A 20 79.28 39.34 38.51
CA GLU A 20 79.15 38.10 37.73
C GLU A 20 78.26 37.07 38.42
N LYS A 21 78.41 36.90 39.74
CA LYS A 21 77.55 35.97 40.51
C LYS A 21 76.09 36.42 40.52
N SER A 22 75.82 37.72 40.69
CA SER A 22 74.46 38.26 40.64
C SER A 22 73.85 38.18 39.23
N GLN A 23 74.66 38.41 38.20
CA GLN A 23 74.24 38.36 36.81
C GLN A 23 73.94 36.93 36.39
N GLY A 24 74.80 35.97 36.72
CA GLY A 24 74.57 34.54 36.46
C GLY A 24 73.34 33.98 37.21
N VAL A 25 73.10 34.41 38.45
CA VAL A 25 71.88 34.01 39.20
C VAL A 25 70.63 34.61 38.56
N ASN A 26 70.67 35.88 38.16
CA ASN A 26 69.54 36.53 37.48
C ASN A 26 69.28 35.91 36.10
N GLU A 27 70.31 35.62 35.32
CA GLU A 27 70.19 34.95 34.01
C GLU A 27 69.64 33.54 34.15
N SER A 28 70.12 32.74 35.11
CA SER A 28 69.58 31.40 35.39
C SER A 28 68.10 31.44 35.75
N PHE A 29 67.70 32.37 36.62
CA PHE A 29 66.30 32.54 37.03
C PHE A 29 65.41 32.99 35.87
N ILE A 30 65.89 33.88 35.00
CA ILE A 30 65.18 34.31 33.78
C ILE A 30 65.00 33.13 32.81
N VAL A 31 66.04 32.33 32.59
CA VAL A 31 65.97 31.15 31.70
C VAL A 31 64.98 30.12 32.23
N GLU A 32 65.01 29.83 33.54
CA GLU A 32 64.06 28.91 34.16
C GLU A 32 62.61 29.42 34.08
N ARG A 33 62.39 30.70 34.43
CA ARG A 33 61.07 31.34 34.31
C ARG A 33 60.53 31.26 32.88
N THR A 34 61.31 31.67 31.88
CA THR A 34 60.89 31.64 30.47
C THR A 34 60.67 30.21 29.93
N CYS A 35 61.39 29.22 30.46
CA CYS A 35 61.13 27.80 30.17
C CYS A 35 59.78 27.36 30.76
N THR A 36 59.50 27.71 32.02
CA THR A 36 58.22 27.39 32.67
C THR A 36 57.04 28.08 32.01
N GLU A 37 57.16 29.34 31.61
CA GLU A 37 56.13 30.11 30.90
C GLU A 37 55.77 29.46 29.56
N ARG A 38 56.78 29.06 28.76
CA ARG A 38 56.54 28.33 27.51
C ARG A 38 55.83 27.00 27.73
N ARG A 39 56.19 26.26 28.78
CA ARG A 39 55.52 25.01 29.14
C ARG A 39 54.07 25.24 29.56
N VAL A 40 53.81 26.26 30.37
CA VAL A 40 52.45 26.66 30.76
C VAL A 40 51.64 27.06 29.53
N ALA A 41 52.17 27.89 28.64
CA ALA A 41 51.48 28.30 27.41
C ALA A 41 51.12 27.09 26.52
N SER A 42 52.03 26.13 26.37
CA SER A 42 51.75 24.89 25.63
C SER A 42 50.66 24.05 26.27
N LEU A 43 50.67 23.91 27.61
CA LEU A 43 49.65 23.15 28.33
C LEU A 43 48.29 23.85 28.25
N THR A 44 48.24 25.17 28.39
CA THR A 44 47.00 25.95 28.23
C THR A 44 46.39 25.74 26.85
N LYS A 45 47.22 25.79 25.78
CA LYS A 45 46.75 25.52 24.42
C LYS A 45 46.20 24.09 24.28
N GLN A 46 46.84 23.09 24.88
CA GLN A 46 46.33 21.72 24.88
C GLN A 46 45.00 21.60 25.63
N VAL A 47 44.84 22.30 26.75
CA VAL A 47 43.58 22.31 27.51
C VAL A 47 42.45 22.95 26.71
N GLU A 48 42.72 24.07 26.02
CA GLU A 48 41.73 24.73 25.16
C GLU A 48 41.32 23.85 23.97
N GLU A 49 42.29 23.21 23.31
CA GLU A 49 42.02 22.28 22.21
C GLU A 49 41.17 21.09 22.67
N LEU A 50 41.53 20.45 23.78
CA LEU A 50 40.76 19.33 24.34
C LEU A 50 39.34 19.75 24.75
N ARG A 51 39.15 20.97 25.27
CA ARG A 51 37.82 21.51 25.56
C ARG A 51 37.00 21.67 24.28
N SER A 52 37.58 22.24 23.22
CA SER A 52 36.91 22.38 21.92
C SER A 52 36.48 21.01 21.36
N GLN A 53 37.38 20.03 21.39
CA GLN A 53 37.07 18.66 20.95
C GLN A 53 35.98 18.00 21.79
N PHE A 54 35.98 18.23 23.10
CA PHE A 54 34.94 17.72 23.99
C PHE A 54 33.57 18.32 23.67
N GLU A 55 33.48 19.63 23.44
CA GLU A 55 32.21 20.29 23.09
C GLU A 55 31.66 19.79 21.74
N VAL A 56 32.52 19.61 20.74
CA VAL A 56 32.14 19.03 19.44
C VAL A 56 31.61 17.61 19.62
N ALA A 57 32.36 16.74 20.30
CA ALA A 57 31.94 15.36 20.55
C ALA A 57 30.65 15.29 21.37
N ASN A 58 30.46 16.20 22.33
CA ASN A 58 29.25 16.28 23.14
C ASN A 58 28.04 16.74 22.31
N SER A 59 28.23 17.68 21.38
CA SER A 59 27.18 18.08 20.43
C SER A 59 26.76 16.92 19.52
N GLU A 60 27.74 16.24 18.92
CA GLU A 60 27.50 15.07 18.06
C GLU A 60 26.80 13.93 18.82
N PHE A 61 27.21 13.66 20.06
CA PHE A 61 26.56 12.66 20.91
C PHE A 61 25.09 13.00 21.19
N ASN A 62 24.79 14.25 21.51
CA ASN A 62 23.42 14.69 21.78
C ASN A 62 22.54 14.68 20.52
N GLU A 63 23.12 14.96 19.34
CA GLU A 63 22.42 14.79 18.06
C GLU A 63 22.12 13.32 17.76
N ALA A 64 23.11 12.43 17.91
CA ALA A 64 22.92 11.00 17.73
C ALA A 64 21.88 10.42 18.70
N LYS A 65 21.85 10.92 19.94
CA LYS A 65 20.83 10.55 20.94
C LYS A 65 19.42 10.93 20.47
N ARG A 66 19.23 12.16 19.99
CA ARG A 66 17.92 12.61 19.48
C ARG A 66 17.49 11.80 18.26
N LEU A 67 18.39 11.55 17.32
CA LEU A 67 18.11 10.73 16.14
C LEU A 67 17.68 9.32 16.55
N LYS A 68 18.41 8.70 17.49
CA LYS A 68 18.05 7.39 18.05
C LYS A 68 16.64 7.41 18.64
N GLU A 69 16.32 8.39 19.49
CA GLU A 69 15.00 8.52 20.11
C GLU A 69 13.88 8.64 19.07
N THR A 70 14.09 9.42 17.99
CA THR A 70 13.14 9.52 16.88
C THR A 70 12.95 8.18 16.16
N THR A 71 14.04 7.49 15.80
CA THR A 71 13.93 6.19 15.13
C THR A 71 13.29 5.11 16.00
N GLU A 72 13.49 5.14 17.32
CA GLU A 72 12.84 4.21 18.26
C GLU A 72 11.34 4.50 18.39
N GLN A 73 10.91 5.76 18.27
CA GLN A 73 9.48 6.13 18.24
C GLN A 73 8.82 5.67 16.94
N GLU A 74 9.47 5.87 15.80
CA GLU A 74 8.99 5.38 14.49
C GLU A 74 8.87 3.85 14.49
N LEU A 75 9.89 3.15 14.99
CA LEU A 75 9.86 1.68 15.09
C LEU A 75 8.67 1.18 15.93
N LYS A 76 8.40 1.83 17.07
CA LYS A 76 7.22 1.50 17.89
C LYS A 76 5.91 1.76 17.15
N GLY A 77 5.86 2.81 16.33
CA GLY A 77 4.71 3.08 15.45
C GLY A 77 4.46 1.92 14.49
N PHE A 78 5.51 1.45 13.82
CA PHE A 78 5.42 0.30 12.91
C PHE A 78 5.06 -1.01 13.63
N GLU A 79 5.57 -1.24 14.84
CA GLU A 79 5.21 -2.42 15.65
C GLU A 79 3.71 -2.45 15.98
N VAL A 80 3.11 -1.29 16.31
CA VAL A 80 1.68 -1.18 16.57
C VAL A 80 0.86 -1.40 15.29
N GLU A 81 1.28 -0.81 14.17
CA GLU A 81 0.63 -1.00 12.87
C GLU A 81 0.66 -2.47 12.44
N LEU A 82 1.80 -3.13 12.62
CA LEU A 82 1.95 -4.56 12.34
C LEU A 82 0.99 -5.41 13.19
N ALA A 83 0.91 -5.15 14.49
CA ALA A 83 -0.01 -5.87 15.38
C ALA A 83 -1.48 -5.67 14.99
N LEU A 84 -1.86 -4.46 14.55
CA LEU A 84 -3.20 -4.17 14.06
C LEU A 84 -3.49 -4.93 12.76
N ASN A 85 -2.54 -4.94 11.82
CA ASN A 85 -2.68 -5.68 10.56
C ASN A 85 -2.79 -7.19 10.80
N GLU A 86 -2.01 -7.77 11.71
CA GLU A 86 -2.13 -9.18 12.11
C GLU A 86 -3.52 -9.50 12.66
N ALA A 87 -4.06 -8.65 13.53
CA ALA A 87 -5.40 -8.82 14.08
C ALA A 87 -6.49 -8.73 12.99
N LEU A 88 -6.34 -7.81 12.02
CA LEU A 88 -7.26 -7.69 10.89
C LEU A 88 -7.22 -8.90 9.97
N ILE A 89 -6.02 -9.43 9.69
CA ILE A 89 -5.85 -10.67 8.90
C ILE A 89 -6.58 -11.82 9.59
N GLN A 90 -6.35 -12.03 10.89
CA GLN A 90 -7.02 -13.09 11.65
C GLN A 90 -8.55 -12.95 11.62
N ALA A 91 -9.06 -11.72 11.74
CA ALA A 91 -10.50 -11.47 11.67
C ALA A 91 -11.09 -11.80 10.28
N VAL A 92 -10.38 -11.44 9.21
CA VAL A 92 -10.81 -11.76 7.83
C VAL A 92 -10.74 -13.26 7.58
N GLU A 93 -9.68 -13.95 8.01
CA GLU A 93 -9.53 -15.40 7.90
C GLU A 93 -10.68 -16.14 8.62
N ALA A 94 -11.05 -15.69 9.83
CA ALA A 94 -12.18 -16.25 10.55
C ALA A 94 -13.51 -16.07 9.80
N ARG A 95 -13.73 -14.91 9.17
CA ARG A 95 -14.91 -14.67 8.33
C ARG A 95 -14.93 -15.54 7.08
N ILE A 96 -13.78 -15.75 6.44
CA ILE A 96 -13.66 -16.64 5.28
C ILE A 96 -14.02 -18.06 5.68
N ALA A 97 -13.52 -18.56 6.81
CA ALA A 97 -13.84 -19.90 7.30
C ALA A 97 -15.36 -20.08 7.53
N LEU A 98 -16.02 -19.10 8.16
CA LEU A 98 -17.48 -19.13 8.36
C LEU A 98 -18.26 -19.18 7.04
N ILE A 99 -17.88 -18.34 6.08
CA ILE A 99 -18.52 -18.31 4.76
C ILE A 99 -18.30 -19.65 4.03
N GLN A 100 -17.12 -20.25 4.14
CA GLN A 100 -16.83 -21.55 3.54
C GLN A 100 -17.71 -22.66 4.13
N ASP A 101 -17.92 -22.66 5.45
CA ASP A 101 -18.83 -23.60 6.11
C ASP A 101 -20.29 -23.42 5.66
N GLU A 102 -20.75 -22.17 5.52
CA GLU A 102 -22.08 -21.87 4.98
C GLU A 102 -22.25 -22.33 3.53
N ILE A 103 -21.26 -22.06 2.67
CA ILE A 103 -21.24 -22.53 1.28
C ILE A 103 -21.29 -24.06 1.24
N PHE A 104 -20.50 -24.74 2.07
CA PHE A 104 -20.51 -26.20 2.14
C PHE A 104 -21.88 -26.74 2.55
N LYS A 105 -22.49 -26.14 3.58
CA LYS A 105 -23.82 -26.52 4.06
C LYS A 105 -24.88 -26.34 2.96
N VAL A 106 -24.98 -25.15 2.37
CA VAL A 106 -25.93 -24.84 1.29
C VAL A 106 -25.70 -25.76 0.09
N GLY A 107 -24.44 -26.03 -0.26
CA GLY A 107 -24.08 -26.97 -1.32
C GLY A 107 -24.61 -28.39 -1.05
N SER A 108 -24.48 -28.87 0.19
CA SER A 108 -25.02 -30.19 0.56
C SER A 108 -26.55 -30.25 0.50
N GLU A 109 -27.24 -29.16 0.87
CA GLU A 109 -28.70 -29.05 0.79
C GLU A 109 -29.19 -29.04 -0.67
N ILE A 110 -28.50 -28.31 -1.56
CA ILE A 110 -28.78 -28.30 -3.00
C ILE A 110 -28.65 -29.71 -3.59
N GLU A 111 -27.58 -30.43 -3.28
CA GLU A 111 -27.38 -31.78 -3.82
C GLU A 111 -28.45 -32.76 -3.33
N ALA A 112 -28.86 -32.65 -2.07
CA ALA A 112 -29.97 -33.44 -1.53
C ALA A 112 -31.30 -33.14 -2.26
N LEU A 113 -31.61 -31.86 -2.50
CA LEU A 113 -32.80 -31.46 -3.24
C LEU A 113 -32.78 -31.94 -4.70
N LYS A 114 -31.64 -31.81 -5.37
CA LYS A 114 -31.44 -32.28 -6.74
C LYS A 114 -31.68 -33.79 -6.88
N ASN A 115 -31.18 -34.58 -5.92
CA ASN A 115 -31.44 -36.01 -5.89
C ASN A 115 -32.92 -36.33 -5.68
N LYS A 116 -33.60 -35.60 -4.79
CA LYS A 116 -35.05 -35.74 -4.58
C LYS A 116 -35.88 -35.32 -5.80
N GLU A 117 -35.47 -34.27 -6.49
CA GLU A 117 -36.09 -33.83 -7.74
C GLU A 117 -35.96 -34.93 -8.82
N ALA A 118 -34.77 -35.53 -8.94
CA ALA A 118 -34.54 -36.63 -9.87
C ALA A 118 -35.46 -37.83 -9.58
N THR A 119 -35.59 -38.24 -8.31
CA THR A 119 -36.49 -39.35 -7.95
C THR A 119 -37.95 -39.04 -8.27
N LEU A 120 -38.44 -37.82 -7.95
CA LEU A 120 -39.82 -37.42 -8.26
C LEU A 120 -40.08 -37.37 -9.76
N ARG A 121 -39.10 -36.94 -10.54
CA ARG A 121 -39.18 -36.91 -12.00
C ARG A 121 -39.31 -38.32 -12.58
N ASP A 122 -38.51 -39.25 -12.08
CA ASP A 122 -38.53 -40.66 -12.52
C ASP A 122 -39.86 -41.34 -12.13
N GLU A 123 -40.39 -41.06 -10.93
CA GLU A 123 -41.71 -41.51 -10.50
C GLU A 123 -42.81 -40.97 -11.42
N PHE A 124 -42.81 -39.66 -11.71
CA PHE A 124 -43.77 -39.05 -12.63
C PHE A 124 -43.71 -39.66 -14.03
N ILE A 125 -42.51 -39.88 -14.59
CA ILE A 125 -42.34 -40.52 -15.89
C ILE A 125 -42.94 -41.94 -15.87
N THR A 126 -42.71 -42.69 -14.80
CA THR A 126 -43.26 -44.05 -14.63
C THR A 126 -44.78 -44.03 -14.63
N GLU A 127 -45.40 -43.16 -13.83
CA GLU A 127 -46.86 -43.00 -13.76
C GLU A 127 -47.45 -42.61 -15.12
N MET A 128 -46.79 -41.71 -15.85
CA MET A 128 -47.24 -41.27 -17.18
C MET A 128 -47.16 -42.39 -18.23
N VAL A 129 -46.13 -43.23 -18.17
CA VAL A 129 -46.02 -44.41 -19.05
C VAL A 129 -47.16 -45.40 -18.76
N GLU A 130 -47.41 -45.70 -17.48
CA GLU A 130 -48.52 -46.57 -17.09
C GLU A 130 -49.88 -46.01 -17.52
N PHE A 131 -50.08 -44.70 -17.39
CA PHE A 131 -51.31 -44.04 -17.80
C PHE A 131 -51.50 -44.13 -19.33
N ASN A 132 -50.45 -43.87 -20.10
CA ASN A 132 -50.47 -44.02 -21.56
C ASN A 132 -50.77 -45.46 -21.99
N ASP A 133 -50.27 -46.46 -21.27
CA ASP A 133 -50.60 -47.87 -21.51
C ASP A 133 -52.07 -48.17 -21.23
N LYS A 134 -52.65 -47.57 -20.17
CA LYS A 134 -54.10 -47.70 -19.89
C LYS A 134 -54.94 -47.07 -21.00
N ILE A 135 -54.55 -45.90 -21.52
CA ILE A 135 -55.23 -45.26 -22.66
C ILE A 135 -55.21 -46.18 -23.88
N ARG A 136 -54.04 -46.75 -24.21
CA ARG A 136 -53.90 -47.66 -25.36
C ARG A 136 -54.81 -48.87 -25.25
N LYS A 137 -54.82 -49.54 -24.09
CA LYS A 137 -55.71 -50.68 -23.82
C LYS A 137 -57.20 -50.31 -23.93
N PHE A 138 -57.57 -49.14 -23.43
CA PHE A 138 -58.94 -48.65 -23.55
C PHE A 138 -59.35 -48.43 -25.01
N GLN A 139 -58.49 -47.80 -25.81
CA GLN A 139 -58.71 -47.60 -27.24
C GLN A 139 -58.80 -48.94 -28.00
N GLU A 140 -57.96 -49.92 -27.68
CA GLU A 140 -58.01 -51.26 -28.25
C GLU A 140 -59.33 -51.97 -27.94
N THR A 141 -59.82 -51.86 -26.70
CA THR A 141 -61.11 -52.44 -26.28
C THR A 141 -62.27 -51.87 -27.09
N ILE A 142 -62.30 -50.54 -27.27
CA ILE A 142 -63.31 -49.88 -28.12
C ILE A 142 -63.22 -50.38 -29.56
N ALA A 143 -62.01 -50.46 -30.13
CA ALA A 143 -61.82 -50.91 -31.51
C ALA A 143 -62.30 -52.35 -31.74
N SER A 144 -62.13 -53.25 -30.76
CA SER A 144 -62.62 -54.63 -30.85
C SER A 144 -64.14 -54.75 -30.77
N ASP A 145 -64.82 -53.89 -30.01
CA ASP A 145 -66.29 -53.93 -29.86
C ASP A 145 -67.03 -53.54 -31.15
N PHE A 146 -66.43 -52.69 -31.99
CA PHE A 146 -67.03 -52.26 -33.26
C PHE A 146 -66.84 -53.26 -34.42
N GLN A 147 -66.09 -54.35 -34.21
CA GLN A 147 -65.82 -55.32 -35.27
C GLN A 147 -66.93 -56.37 -35.45
N TYR A 148 -68.01 -56.33 -34.64
CA TYR A 148 -69.14 -57.25 -34.69
C TYR A 148 -70.43 -56.71 -35.34
N THR A 149 -70.47 -55.45 -35.78
CA THR A 149 -71.71 -54.85 -36.29
C THR A 149 -71.47 -54.00 -37.53
N VAL A 150 -71.31 -54.65 -38.69
CA VAL A 150 -71.59 -54.02 -39.98
C VAL A 150 -72.67 -54.84 -40.68
N GLY A 151 -73.92 -54.43 -40.45
CA GLY A 151 -75.10 -54.98 -41.10
C GLY A 151 -76.31 -54.06 -40.92
N SER A 152 -76.61 -53.32 -41.98
CA SER A 152 -77.93 -52.76 -42.35
C SER A 152 -78.36 -51.38 -41.80
N THR A 153 -78.44 -50.46 -42.77
CA THR A 153 -79.57 -49.57 -43.16
C THR A 153 -80.21 -48.55 -42.21
N ALA A 154 -80.36 -47.37 -42.82
CA ALA A 154 -81.53 -46.48 -42.86
C ALA A 154 -81.67 -45.38 -41.79
N GLU A 155 -81.57 -44.15 -42.32
CA GLU A 155 -82.36 -42.95 -42.06
C GLU A 155 -83.12 -42.84 -40.73
N GLN A 156 -82.87 -41.75 -39.99
CA GLN A 156 -83.95 -40.85 -39.57
C GLN A 156 -83.35 -39.52 -39.10
N GLY A 157 -83.94 -38.41 -39.58
CA GLY A 157 -83.53 -37.06 -39.22
C GLY A 157 -83.76 -36.71 -37.75
N HIS A 158 -83.00 -35.73 -37.25
CA HIS A 158 -83.33 -35.05 -36.01
C HIS A 158 -82.85 -33.59 -36.01
N ILE A 159 -83.83 -32.70 -36.21
CA ILE A 159 -84.06 -31.42 -35.53
C ILE A 159 -82.81 -30.61 -35.16
N PHE A 160 -82.64 -29.50 -35.89
CA PHE A 160 -81.84 -28.34 -35.51
C PHE A 160 -82.36 -27.76 -34.19
N VAL A 161 -81.75 -28.17 -33.07
CA VAL A 161 -81.88 -27.46 -31.79
C VAL A 161 -80.74 -26.47 -31.73
N LYS A 162 -81.08 -25.19 -31.90
CA LYS A 162 -80.22 -24.05 -31.57
C LYS A 162 -79.96 -24.13 -30.06
N LYS A 163 -78.89 -24.83 -29.66
CA LYS A 163 -78.45 -24.91 -28.28
C LYS A 163 -77.87 -23.55 -27.95
N GLU A 164 -78.64 -22.78 -27.20
CA GLU A 164 -78.17 -21.61 -26.48
C GLU A 164 -76.95 -22.08 -25.66
N VAL A 165 -75.75 -21.70 -26.12
CA VAL A 165 -74.51 -21.89 -25.36
C VAL A 165 -74.58 -20.89 -24.22
N THR A 166 -75.24 -21.37 -23.18
CA THR A 166 -75.17 -21.01 -21.77
C THR A 166 -74.22 -19.85 -21.49
N ALA A 167 -74.78 -18.75 -20.97
CA ALA A 167 -74.08 -17.60 -20.40
C ALA A 167 -72.99 -17.98 -19.36
N ILE A 168 -72.98 -19.23 -18.89
CA ILE A 168 -71.96 -19.82 -18.04
C ILE A 168 -70.64 -20.03 -18.80
N GLY A 169 -70.67 -20.51 -20.05
CA GLY A 169 -69.48 -20.74 -20.87
C GLY A 169 -68.75 -19.45 -21.25
N ALA A 170 -69.51 -18.41 -21.62
CA ALA A 170 -68.98 -17.07 -21.89
C ALA A 170 -68.31 -16.44 -20.66
N ARG A 171 -68.94 -16.55 -19.48
CA ARG A 171 -68.36 -16.08 -18.20
C ARG A 171 -67.05 -16.78 -17.85
N THR A 172 -66.94 -18.10 -18.06
CA THR A 172 -65.67 -18.83 -17.81
C THR A 172 -64.51 -18.34 -18.69
N VAL A 173 -64.77 -17.98 -19.95
CA VAL A 173 -63.74 -17.48 -20.86
C VAL A 173 -63.36 -16.04 -20.50
N GLU A 174 -64.33 -15.22 -20.10
CA GLU A 174 -64.11 -13.86 -19.60
C GLU A 174 -63.26 -13.86 -18.32
N ASP A 175 -63.53 -14.79 -17.39
CA ASP A 175 -62.75 -14.96 -16.15
C ASP A 175 -61.31 -15.43 -16.43
N GLN A 176 -61.12 -16.38 -17.36
CA GLN A 176 -59.79 -16.81 -17.80
C GLN A 176 -59.02 -15.68 -18.48
N PHE A 177 -59.69 -14.86 -19.30
CA PHE A 177 -59.09 -13.71 -19.94
C PHE A 177 -58.67 -12.66 -18.92
N ALA A 178 -59.51 -12.37 -17.93
CA ALA A 178 -59.19 -11.45 -16.83
C ALA A 178 -57.99 -11.95 -16.00
N TYR A 179 -57.90 -13.26 -15.75
CA TYR A 179 -56.76 -13.88 -15.06
C TYR A 179 -55.46 -13.71 -15.86
N ILE A 180 -55.49 -14.00 -17.16
CA ILE A 180 -54.31 -13.82 -18.04
C ILE A 180 -53.88 -12.36 -18.10
N VAL A 181 -54.84 -11.42 -18.22
CA VAL A 181 -54.56 -9.98 -18.20
C VAL A 181 -53.90 -9.56 -16.88
N SER A 182 -54.38 -10.09 -15.75
CA SER A 182 -53.78 -9.85 -14.43
C SER A 182 -52.36 -10.39 -14.31
N GLN A 183 -52.08 -11.57 -14.87
CA GLN A 183 -50.73 -12.14 -14.88
C GLN A 183 -49.78 -11.32 -15.75
N ILE A 184 -50.24 -10.90 -16.94
CA ILE A 184 -49.47 -10.04 -17.85
C ILE A 184 -49.12 -8.71 -17.18
N THR A 185 -50.07 -8.07 -16.48
CA THR A 185 -49.80 -6.79 -15.81
C THR A 185 -48.75 -6.95 -14.70
N LYS A 186 -48.82 -8.03 -13.93
CA LYS A 186 -47.84 -8.32 -12.87
C LYS A 186 -46.44 -8.57 -13.43
N GLU A 187 -46.31 -9.38 -14.48
CA GLU A 187 -45.03 -9.62 -15.15
C GLU A 187 -44.47 -8.34 -15.79
N GLN A 188 -45.34 -7.47 -16.32
CA GLN A 188 -44.90 -6.19 -16.90
C GLN A 188 -44.31 -5.25 -15.84
N GLU A 189 -44.90 -5.22 -14.63
CA GLU A 189 -44.39 -4.44 -13.49
C GLU A 189 -43.05 -4.99 -12.98
N GLU A 190 -42.93 -6.32 -12.85
CA GLU A 190 -41.68 -6.98 -12.47
C GLU A 190 -40.57 -6.71 -13.49
N TYR A 191 -40.87 -6.78 -14.80
CA TYR A 191 -39.91 -6.45 -15.86
C TYR A 191 -39.41 -5.00 -15.78
N LEU A 192 -40.28 -4.03 -15.49
CA LEU A 192 -39.89 -2.64 -15.32
C LEU A 192 -39.01 -2.43 -14.07
N ALA A 193 -39.30 -3.14 -12.98
CA ALA A 193 -38.47 -3.12 -11.77
C ALA A 193 -37.07 -3.70 -12.04
N GLU A 194 -37.00 -4.83 -12.75
CA GLU A 194 -35.74 -5.48 -13.18
C GLU A 194 -34.90 -4.52 -14.05
N GLN A 195 -35.54 -3.80 -14.98
CA GLN A 195 -34.86 -2.82 -15.83
C GLN A 195 -34.23 -1.67 -15.02
N ASN A 196 -34.87 -1.25 -13.93
CA ASN A 196 -34.33 -0.22 -13.05
C ASN A 196 -33.15 -0.74 -12.24
N ILE A 197 -33.24 -1.97 -11.70
CA ILE A 197 -32.14 -2.62 -11.00
C ILE A 197 -30.94 -2.77 -11.94
N GLN A 198 -31.17 -3.20 -13.19
CA GLN A 198 -30.11 -3.33 -14.19
C GLN A 198 -29.37 -2.00 -14.46
N LYS A 199 -30.10 -0.88 -14.59
CA LYS A 199 -29.49 0.45 -14.76
C LYS A 199 -28.66 0.86 -13.55
N GLN A 200 -29.16 0.58 -12.35
CA GLN A 200 -28.46 0.89 -11.11
C GLN A 200 -27.15 0.09 -11.00
N VAL A 201 -27.20 -1.21 -11.29
CA VAL A 201 -26.01 -2.08 -11.29
C VAL A 201 -25.00 -1.63 -12.34
N GLN A 202 -25.43 -1.21 -13.53
CA GLN A 202 -24.52 -0.67 -14.54
C GLN A 202 -23.80 0.61 -14.08
N LEU A 203 -24.49 1.51 -13.38
CA LEU A 203 -23.87 2.71 -12.81
C LEU A 203 -22.84 2.36 -11.74
N GLU A 204 -23.16 1.42 -10.85
CA GLU A 204 -22.25 0.95 -9.80
C GLU A 204 -21.02 0.24 -10.40
N LEU A 205 -21.20 -0.55 -11.46
CA LEU A 205 -20.10 -1.20 -12.17
C LEU A 205 -19.11 -0.17 -12.73
N VAL A 206 -19.60 0.88 -13.38
CA VAL A 206 -18.75 1.95 -13.94
C VAL A 206 -17.98 2.68 -12.82
N ASP A 207 -18.60 2.90 -11.66
CA ASP A 207 -17.92 3.51 -10.51
C ASP A 207 -16.82 2.59 -9.93
N ILE A 208 -17.10 1.30 -9.81
CA ILE A 208 -16.11 0.30 -9.34
C ILE A 208 -14.95 0.19 -10.33
N GLU A 209 -15.21 0.14 -11.64
CA GLU A 209 -14.18 0.10 -12.67
C GLU A 209 -13.26 1.33 -12.59
N ARG A 210 -13.84 2.53 -12.42
CA ARG A 210 -13.04 3.76 -12.21
C ARG A 210 -12.16 3.68 -10.96
N LYS A 211 -12.70 3.17 -9.85
CA LYS A 211 -11.94 2.99 -8.60
C LYS A 211 -10.83 1.97 -8.77
N ALA A 212 -11.08 0.87 -9.49
CA ALA A 212 -10.07 -0.14 -9.78
C ALA A 212 -8.91 0.46 -10.61
N CYS A 213 -9.21 1.24 -11.65
CA CYS A 213 -8.18 1.93 -12.44
C CYS A 213 -7.33 2.89 -11.58
N LEU A 214 -7.95 3.61 -10.64
CA LEU A 214 -7.23 4.50 -9.72
C LEU A 214 -6.31 3.73 -8.78
N ILE A 215 -6.80 2.62 -8.21
CA ILE A 215 -6.00 1.75 -7.33
C ILE A 215 -4.81 1.18 -8.09
N GLU A 216 -5.01 0.74 -9.34
CA GLU A 216 -3.92 0.21 -10.17
C GLU A 216 -2.84 1.27 -10.45
N ALA A 217 -3.25 2.51 -10.73
CA ALA A 217 -2.32 3.63 -10.90
C ALA A 217 -1.55 3.95 -9.61
N LEU A 218 -2.23 3.94 -8.45
CA LEU A 218 -1.61 4.15 -7.15
C LEU A 218 -0.60 3.04 -6.81
N MET A 219 -0.93 1.77 -7.11
CA MET A 219 -0.01 0.65 -6.93
C MET A 219 1.25 0.79 -7.78
N GLN A 220 1.13 1.23 -9.04
CA GLN A 220 2.28 1.50 -9.89
C GLN A 220 3.15 2.64 -9.35
N GLN A 221 2.54 3.71 -8.84
CA GLN A 221 3.27 4.82 -8.22
C GLN A 221 3.96 4.40 -6.92
N ALA A 222 3.28 3.64 -6.05
CA ALA A 222 3.84 3.13 -4.81
C ALA A 222 5.07 2.25 -5.09
N LYS A 223 5.01 1.38 -6.09
CA LYS A 223 6.13 0.56 -6.52
C LYS A 223 7.30 1.40 -7.05
N ALA A 224 7.01 2.44 -7.85
CA ALA A 224 8.04 3.35 -8.34
C ALA A 224 8.72 4.13 -7.20
N LEU A 225 7.95 4.52 -6.17
CA LEU A 225 8.49 5.17 -4.96
C LEU A 225 9.36 4.20 -4.14
N GLU A 226 8.97 2.94 -4.02
CA GLU A 226 9.78 1.89 -3.39
C GLU A 226 11.11 1.67 -4.13
N GLU A 227 11.10 1.67 -5.46
CA GLU A 227 12.32 1.57 -6.26
C GLU A 227 13.23 2.79 -6.11
N LEU A 228 12.66 4.00 -6.02
CA LEU A 228 13.39 5.24 -5.76
C LEU A 228 14.00 5.27 -4.36
N THR A 229 13.30 4.79 -3.33
CA THR A 229 13.83 4.70 -1.96
C THR A 229 14.91 3.63 -1.81
N ARG A 230 15.01 2.68 -2.76
CA ARG A 230 16.11 1.71 -2.86
C ARG A 230 17.40 2.29 -3.45
N TYR A 231 17.31 3.37 -4.25
CA TYR A 231 18.46 4.05 -4.86
C TYR A 231 19.44 4.69 -3.84
N PRO A 232 18.99 5.37 -2.76
CA PRO A 232 19.85 5.84 -1.68
C PRO A 232 20.72 4.73 -1.10
N ASN A 233 20.14 3.54 -0.86
CA ASN A 233 20.87 2.39 -0.31
C ASN A 233 21.98 1.89 -1.24
N GLN A 234 21.77 1.94 -2.56
CA GLN A 234 22.84 1.64 -3.52
C GLN A 234 23.94 2.71 -3.48
N ILE A 235 23.60 4.01 -3.41
CA ILE A 235 24.57 5.10 -3.29
C ILE A 235 25.43 4.93 -2.02
N TYR A 236 24.83 4.57 -0.88
CA TYR A 236 25.58 4.27 0.36
C TYR A 236 26.55 3.10 0.20
N ILE A 237 26.13 2.03 -0.49
CA ILE A 237 26.98 0.87 -0.78
C ILE A 237 28.13 1.24 -1.73
N TRP A 238 27.85 1.98 -2.80
CA TRP A 238 28.87 2.49 -3.73
C TRP A 238 29.86 3.43 -3.03
N LYS A 239 29.39 4.31 -2.14
CA LYS A 239 30.23 5.20 -1.30
C LYS A 239 31.16 4.39 -0.39
N TYR A 240 30.66 3.30 0.19
CA TYR A 240 31.47 2.40 1.02
C TYR A 240 32.54 1.66 0.23
N ILE A 241 32.18 1.10 -0.94
CA ILE A 241 33.09 0.39 -1.85
C ILE A 241 34.18 1.32 -2.38
N LEU A 242 33.81 2.54 -2.80
CA LEU A 242 34.75 3.53 -3.34
C LEU A 242 35.72 4.03 -2.27
N LYS A 243 35.23 4.33 -1.04
CA LYS A 243 36.09 4.68 0.11
C LYS A 243 37.09 3.57 0.45
N ARG A 244 36.72 2.30 0.24
CA ARG A 244 37.62 1.16 0.44
C ARG A 244 38.68 1.08 -0.66
N GLN A 245 38.32 1.31 -1.92
CA GLN A 245 39.28 1.32 -3.04
C GLN A 245 40.27 2.50 -2.98
N VAL A 246 39.82 3.70 -2.58
CA VAL A 246 40.70 4.88 -2.42
C VAL A 246 41.71 4.67 -1.29
N ARG A 247 41.29 4.08 -0.16
CA ARG A 247 42.22 3.70 0.94
C ARG A 247 43.26 2.68 0.51
N GLN A 248 42.92 1.76 -0.39
CA GLN A 248 43.84 0.73 -0.89
C GLN A 248 44.94 1.30 -1.82
N LYS A 249 44.72 2.47 -2.45
CA LYS A 249 45.61 3.03 -3.48
C LYS A 249 46.51 4.19 -3.02
N HIS A 250 46.50 4.59 -1.75
CA HIS A 250 47.35 5.69 -1.22
C HIS A 250 47.33 6.97 -2.10
N ILE A 251 46.14 7.45 -2.47
CA ILE A 251 45.98 8.73 -3.17
C ILE A 251 45.63 9.80 -2.14
N ASP A 252 46.31 10.95 -2.18
CA ASP A 252 46.17 12.03 -1.20
C ASP A 252 44.71 12.48 -1.00
N LEU A 253 44.23 12.32 0.23
CA LEU A 253 42.82 12.50 0.63
C LEU A 253 42.27 13.90 0.37
N ASN A 254 43.13 14.92 0.33
CA ASN A 254 42.73 16.33 0.25
C ASN A 254 42.34 16.80 -1.15
N ILE A 255 42.95 16.25 -2.21
CA ILE A 255 42.60 16.61 -3.61
C ILE A 255 41.28 15.94 -4.01
N CYS A 256 40.96 14.77 -3.43
CA CYS A 256 39.74 14.04 -3.72
C CYS A 256 38.51 14.64 -3.01
N SER A 257 38.59 15.05 -1.74
CA SER A 257 37.40 15.50 -0.98
C SER A 257 36.68 16.70 -1.63
N GLY A 258 37.42 17.71 -2.08
CA GLY A 258 36.83 18.88 -2.76
C GLY A 258 36.20 18.56 -4.12
N PHE A 259 36.73 17.57 -4.84
CA PHE A 259 36.11 17.08 -6.08
C PHE A 259 34.85 16.25 -5.79
N TYR A 260 34.83 15.48 -4.69
CA TYR A 260 33.66 14.72 -4.25
C TYR A 260 32.52 15.64 -3.81
N ASP A 261 32.78 16.69 -3.03
CA ASP A 261 31.73 17.60 -2.57
C ASP A 261 31.14 18.42 -3.73
N LEU A 262 31.98 18.85 -4.68
CA LEU A 262 31.51 19.57 -5.88
C LEU A 262 30.72 18.65 -6.82
N CYS A 263 31.16 17.40 -7.03
CA CYS A 263 30.39 16.42 -7.80
C CYS A 263 29.10 16.00 -7.10
N PHE A 264 29.10 15.91 -5.76
CA PHE A 264 27.92 15.55 -4.98
C PHE A 264 26.87 16.66 -5.07
N PHE A 265 27.26 17.92 -4.89
CA PHE A 265 26.35 19.06 -5.01
C PHE A 265 25.74 19.17 -6.43
N PHE A 266 26.56 19.01 -7.47
CA PHE A 266 26.09 19.00 -8.86
C PHE A 266 25.20 17.80 -9.20
N LEU A 267 25.43 16.64 -8.57
CA LEU A 267 24.64 15.44 -8.80
C LEU A 267 23.30 15.51 -8.05
N GLU A 268 23.31 16.05 -6.84
CA GLU A 268 22.11 16.27 -6.02
C GLU A 268 21.21 17.33 -6.65
N GLU A 269 21.77 18.44 -7.13
CA GLU A 269 21.02 19.47 -7.86
C GLU A 269 20.43 18.93 -9.18
N LYS A 270 21.20 18.15 -9.94
CA LYS A 270 20.70 17.51 -11.17
C LYS A 270 19.65 16.43 -10.92
N ILE A 271 19.79 15.65 -9.85
CA ILE A 271 18.81 14.62 -9.48
C ILE A 271 17.53 15.30 -8.99
N CYS A 272 17.61 16.34 -8.17
CA CYS A 272 16.46 17.12 -7.72
C CYS A 272 15.76 17.82 -8.89
N ALA A 273 16.50 18.41 -9.83
CA ALA A 273 15.93 19.02 -11.04
C ALA A 273 15.28 17.98 -11.96
N PHE A 274 15.92 16.82 -12.18
CA PHE A 274 15.36 15.73 -12.97
C PHE A 274 14.11 15.11 -12.33
N LEU A 275 14.14 14.87 -11.01
CA LEU A 275 12.98 14.40 -10.26
C LEU A 275 11.84 15.42 -10.28
N GLY A 276 12.16 16.72 -10.17
CA GLY A 276 11.17 17.80 -10.30
C GLY A 276 10.50 17.82 -11.67
N GLU A 277 11.26 17.77 -12.76
CA GLU A 277 10.72 17.71 -14.12
C GLU A 277 9.94 16.42 -14.39
N GLU A 278 10.40 15.28 -13.89
CA GLU A 278 9.76 13.98 -14.10
C GLU A 278 8.47 13.85 -13.29
N LEU A 279 8.43 14.37 -12.05
CA LEU A 279 7.21 14.48 -11.27
C LEU A 279 6.21 15.46 -11.92
N GLN A 280 6.68 16.60 -12.44
CA GLN A 280 5.81 17.55 -13.14
C GLN A 280 5.18 16.94 -14.40
N LYS A 281 5.96 16.19 -15.20
CA LYS A 281 5.44 15.46 -16.37
C LYS A 281 4.43 14.38 -16.00
N ARG A 282 4.60 13.73 -14.84
CA ARG A 282 3.72 12.64 -14.36
C ARG A 282 2.49 13.14 -13.61
N CYS A 283 2.46 14.40 -13.20
CA CYS A 283 1.28 15.07 -12.64
C CYS A 283 0.29 15.57 -13.71
N ILE A 284 0.55 15.30 -14.99
CA ILE A 284 -0.38 15.59 -16.10
C ILE A 284 -1.20 14.33 -16.36
N CYS A 285 -2.52 14.43 -16.18
CA CYS A 285 -3.41 13.32 -16.47
C CYS A 285 -3.37 12.97 -17.97
N PRO A 286 -3.06 11.71 -18.36
CA PRO A 286 -2.97 11.33 -19.78
C PRO A 286 -4.30 11.46 -20.54
N SER A 287 -5.43 11.46 -19.83
CA SER A 287 -6.77 11.49 -20.43
C SER A 287 -7.37 12.89 -20.53
N CYS A 288 -6.98 13.84 -19.67
CA CYS A 288 -7.54 15.20 -19.69
C CYS A 288 -6.51 16.34 -19.74
N LEU A 289 -5.21 16.02 -19.74
CA LEU A 289 -4.08 16.95 -19.88
C LEU A 289 -4.04 18.10 -18.85
N LEU A 290 -4.84 18.02 -17.78
CA LEU A 290 -4.80 18.97 -16.67
C LEU A 290 -3.64 18.65 -15.72
N GLU A 291 -2.95 19.70 -15.26
CA GLU A 291 -1.93 19.64 -14.21
C GLU A 291 -2.61 19.45 -12.85
N ASN A 292 -2.43 18.28 -12.23
CA ASN A 292 -3.03 17.94 -10.94
C ASN A 292 -2.23 18.51 -9.74
N VAL A 293 -1.23 19.35 -9.99
CA VAL A 293 -0.30 19.87 -8.97
C VAL A 293 -1.02 20.67 -7.88
N GLU A 294 -1.98 21.52 -8.26
CA GLU A 294 -2.77 22.30 -7.31
C GLU A 294 -3.77 21.46 -6.50
N THR A 295 -4.28 20.36 -7.08
CA THR A 295 -5.22 19.46 -6.41
C THR A 295 -4.51 18.56 -5.40
N LEU A 296 -3.31 18.06 -5.74
CA LEU A 296 -2.46 17.29 -4.81
C LEU A 296 -1.96 18.15 -3.64
N ALA A 297 -1.60 19.42 -3.89
CA ALA A 297 -1.19 20.34 -2.82
C ALA A 297 -2.31 20.61 -1.80
N LYS A 298 -3.57 20.70 -2.26
CA LYS A 298 -4.74 20.85 -1.38
C LYS A 298 -5.02 19.60 -0.55
N VAL A 299 -4.90 18.41 -1.15
CA VAL A 299 -5.10 17.14 -0.44
C VAL A 299 -4.03 16.93 0.65
N LEU A 300 -2.78 17.34 0.40
CA LEU A 300 -1.71 17.26 1.40
C LEU A 300 -1.93 18.26 2.56
N GLN A 301 -2.36 19.49 2.27
CA GLN A 301 -2.70 20.47 3.32
C GLN A 301 -3.90 20.06 4.17
N GLU A 302 -4.89 19.39 3.60
CA GLU A 302 -6.04 18.85 4.35
C GLU A 302 -5.66 17.65 5.23
N SER A 303 -4.61 16.91 4.88
CA SER A 303 -4.08 15.80 5.68
C SER A 303 -3.18 16.24 6.85
N GLU A 304 -2.59 17.43 6.78
CA GLU A 304 -1.79 18.01 7.87
C GLU A 304 -2.64 18.78 8.90
N ALA A 305 -3.92 19.03 8.59
CA ALA A 305 -4.86 19.76 9.44
C ALA A 305 -5.80 18.86 10.28
N ASN A 306 -5.71 17.53 10.14
CA ASN A 306 -6.42 16.53 10.95
C ASN A 306 -5.44 15.72 11.81
#